data_AF-A0A6P7XGT9-F1
#
_entry.id   AF-A0A6P7XGT9-F1
#
_cell.length_a   1.000
_cell.length_b   1.000
_cell.length_c   1.000
_cell.angle_alpha   90.00
_cell.angle_beta   90.00
_cell.angle_gamma   90.00
#
_symmetry.space_group_name_H-M   'P 1'
#
loop_
_entity.id
_entity.type
_entity.pdbx_description
1 polymer ?
#
loop_
_entity_poly.entity_id
_entity_poly.type
_entity_poly.pdbx_seq_one_letter_code
_entity_poly.pdbx_strand_id
1 'polypeptide(L)'
;MKMQLAALLLVALVAAASAQTPEPDCSQCGTHLKGRCEKIAGRCDCKLFVGVEEQKIDCTKLISKCVLMRREMYLAKGEGRSLRPDTAVVDNDGIYLADCDNNGAFKARQCNETDTCWCVNSAGVRRTEKGGKDWKCEPVRTFWIQIELKENGNAELALPALKQAITKTISKRYGLKENHVKDIEYKDSYVFIDLVQNSTEKTAGDVDITEVAYYMERDIKGESLLPSENKFEILVDGKPLSIEQVKIFYMDEKPPEFSMKHLTPGVIAVIVVVVLAIVAGIAVLVFTRRRRTGKYQKAEVKEMGEMHSQLST
;
A
#
# COMPACT_ATOMS: atom_id res chain seq x y z
N MET A 1 -53.41 27.07 -46.62
CA MET A 1 -53.44 25.84 -45.78
C MET A 1 -52.39 24.77 -46.14
N LYS A 2 -51.97 24.59 -47.41
CA LYS A 2 -50.98 23.54 -47.76
C LYS A 2 -49.55 23.78 -47.25
N MET A 3 -49.15 25.05 -47.06
CA MET A 3 -47.78 25.41 -46.67
C MET A 3 -47.50 25.27 -45.16
N GLN A 4 -48.54 25.34 -44.31
CA GLN A 4 -48.39 25.13 -42.85
C GLN A 4 -48.34 23.65 -42.48
N LEU A 5 -49.02 22.77 -43.22
CA LEU A 5 -48.95 21.33 -43.01
C LEU A 5 -47.55 20.77 -43.32
N ALA A 6 -46.89 21.29 -44.36
CA ALA A 6 -45.53 20.88 -44.72
C ALA A 6 -44.51 21.30 -43.66
N ALA A 7 -44.63 22.51 -43.10
CA ALA A 7 -43.75 22.99 -42.03
C ALA A 7 -43.92 22.17 -40.73
N LEU A 8 -45.15 21.79 -40.38
CA LEU A 8 -45.44 20.94 -39.22
C LEU A 8 -44.92 19.50 -39.40
N LEU A 9 -45.00 18.94 -40.61
CA LEU A 9 -44.42 17.62 -40.91
C LEU A 9 -42.88 17.63 -40.88
N LEU A 10 -42.24 18.69 -41.36
CA LEU A 10 -40.78 18.81 -41.30
C LEU A 10 -40.26 18.99 -39.86
N VAL A 11 -40.97 19.73 -39.00
CA VAL A 11 -40.58 19.88 -37.58
C VAL A 11 -40.79 18.56 -36.81
N ALA A 12 -41.83 17.77 -37.14
CA ALA A 12 -42.04 16.46 -36.53
C ALA A 12 -40.98 15.42 -36.95
N LEU A 13 -40.47 15.48 -38.19
CA LEU A 13 -39.41 14.59 -38.68
C LEU A 13 -38.04 14.90 -38.08
N VAL A 14 -37.75 16.16 -37.74
CA VAL A 14 -36.48 16.56 -37.08
C VAL A 14 -36.50 16.22 -35.58
N ALA A 15 -37.66 16.25 -34.92
CA ALA A 15 -37.80 15.84 -33.53
C ALA A 15 -37.67 14.31 -33.32
N ALA A 16 -38.01 13.50 -34.33
CA ALA A 16 -37.85 12.04 -34.27
C ALA A 16 -36.39 11.57 -34.48
N ALA A 17 -35.53 12.41 -35.06
CA ALA A 17 -34.13 12.06 -35.34
C ALA A 17 -33.16 12.39 -34.17
N SER A 18 -33.63 13.04 -33.10
CA SER A 18 -32.77 13.53 -32.00
C SER A 18 -32.93 12.77 -30.68
N ALA A 19 -33.67 11.67 -30.66
CA ALA A 19 -33.85 10.80 -29.48
C ALA A 19 -33.22 9.41 -29.69
N GLN A 20 -32.00 9.33 -30.21
CA GLN A 20 -31.17 8.14 -30.06
C GLN A 20 -30.19 8.41 -28.91
N THR A 21 -30.62 8.16 -27.68
CA THR A 21 -29.66 7.95 -26.59
C THR A 21 -28.75 6.79 -27.01
N PRO A 22 -27.42 6.94 -27.00
CA PRO A 22 -26.52 5.83 -27.27
C PRO A 22 -26.94 4.66 -26.38
N GLU A 23 -27.26 3.51 -26.96
CA GLU A 23 -27.52 2.33 -26.15
C GLU A 23 -26.25 2.00 -25.35
N PRO A 24 -26.37 1.67 -24.05
CA PRO A 24 -25.21 1.30 -23.26
C PRO A 24 -24.62 0.00 -23.84
N ASP A 25 -23.38 0.08 -24.30
CA ASP A 25 -22.61 -1.08 -24.73
C ASP A 25 -22.27 -1.94 -23.49
N CYS A 26 -22.92 -3.09 -23.37
CA CYS A 26 -22.69 -4.06 -22.30
C CYS A 26 -21.68 -5.15 -22.71
N SER A 27 -20.93 -4.98 -23.80
CA SER A 27 -20.03 -6.00 -24.35
C SER A 27 -18.91 -6.39 -23.37
N GLN A 28 -18.43 -5.46 -22.54
CA GLN A 28 -17.38 -5.72 -21.57
C GLN A 28 -17.51 -4.86 -20.31
N CYS A 29 -17.09 -5.43 -19.17
CA CYS A 29 -16.94 -4.68 -17.93
C CYS A 29 -15.71 -3.77 -17.96
N GLY A 30 -15.92 -2.45 -17.87
CA GLY A 30 -14.83 -1.46 -17.90
C GLY A 30 -13.84 -1.55 -16.73
N THR A 31 -14.26 -2.12 -15.59
CA THR A 31 -13.44 -2.15 -14.36
C THR A 31 -12.87 -3.52 -14.02
N HIS A 32 -13.17 -4.55 -14.82
CA HIS A 32 -12.57 -5.88 -14.66
C HIS A 32 -12.63 -6.75 -15.92
N LEU A 33 -11.48 -7.25 -16.41
CA LEU A 33 -11.36 -8.00 -17.67
C LEU A 33 -12.12 -9.34 -17.71
N LYS A 34 -12.43 -9.92 -16.54
CA LYS A 34 -13.25 -11.16 -16.41
C LYS A 34 -14.70 -10.88 -15.97
N GLY A 35 -15.14 -9.62 -15.90
CA GLY A 35 -16.53 -9.28 -15.64
C GLY A 35 -17.40 -9.65 -16.83
N ARG A 36 -18.47 -10.42 -16.60
CA ARG A 36 -19.46 -10.77 -17.63
C ARG A 36 -20.68 -9.88 -17.45
N CYS A 37 -21.10 -9.22 -18.52
CA CYS A 37 -22.22 -8.29 -18.52
C CYS A 37 -23.27 -8.74 -19.52
N GLU A 38 -24.54 -8.64 -19.11
CA GLU A 38 -25.69 -8.93 -19.94
C GLU A 38 -26.68 -7.76 -19.90
N LYS A 39 -27.32 -7.46 -21.03
CA LYS A 39 -28.33 -6.40 -21.10
C LYS A 39 -29.67 -6.94 -20.60
N ILE A 40 -30.13 -6.45 -19.46
CA ILE A 40 -31.40 -6.83 -18.84
C ILE A 40 -32.25 -5.57 -18.67
N ALA A 41 -33.41 -5.52 -19.33
CA ALA A 41 -34.37 -4.42 -19.26
C ALA A 41 -33.72 -3.02 -19.45
N GLY A 42 -32.82 -2.90 -20.44
CA GLY A 42 -32.16 -1.63 -20.79
C GLY A 42 -31.01 -1.22 -19.86
N ARG A 43 -30.61 -2.06 -18.89
CA ARG A 43 -29.45 -1.84 -18.02
C ARG A 43 -28.44 -2.98 -18.17
N CYS A 44 -27.15 -2.69 -18.00
CA CYS A 44 -26.13 -3.74 -17.93
C CYS A 44 -26.16 -4.38 -16.53
N ASP A 45 -26.39 -5.69 -16.47
CA ASP A 45 -26.21 -6.50 -15.27
C ASP A 45 -24.89 -7.24 -15.38
N CYS A 46 -23.95 -6.92 -14.49
CA CYS A 46 -22.59 -7.42 -14.57
C CYS A 46 -22.25 -8.27 -13.34
N LYS A 47 -21.56 -9.38 -13.60
CA LYS A 47 -21.17 -10.35 -12.58
C LYS A 47 -19.71 -10.77 -12.71
N LEU A 48 -19.12 -11.13 -11.59
CA LEU A 48 -17.77 -11.64 -11.48
C LEU A 48 -17.75 -12.86 -10.56
N PHE A 49 -17.08 -13.93 -10.97
CA PHE A 49 -16.85 -15.06 -10.08
C PHE A 49 -15.88 -14.69 -8.95
N VAL A 50 -16.25 -14.93 -7.70
CA VAL A 50 -15.40 -14.72 -6.53
C VAL A 50 -15.40 -16.02 -5.75
N GLY A 51 -14.40 -16.86 -6.02
CA GLY A 51 -14.45 -18.27 -5.64
C GLY A 51 -15.43 -19.04 -6.50
N VAL A 52 -16.36 -19.74 -5.88
CA VAL A 52 -17.38 -20.55 -6.57
C VAL A 52 -18.67 -19.79 -6.86
N GLU A 53 -18.82 -18.58 -6.31
CA GLU A 53 -20.05 -17.78 -6.41
C GLU A 53 -19.90 -16.65 -7.42
N GLU A 54 -20.99 -16.28 -8.10
CA GLU A 54 -21.07 -15.06 -8.89
C GLU A 54 -21.49 -13.89 -7.99
N GLN A 55 -20.70 -12.83 -7.98
CA GLN A 55 -21.04 -11.58 -7.31
C GLN A 55 -21.41 -10.52 -8.35
N LYS A 56 -22.45 -9.75 -8.06
CA LYS A 56 -22.82 -8.59 -8.86
C LYS A 56 -21.76 -7.51 -8.69
N ILE A 57 -21.31 -6.93 -9.81
CA ILE A 57 -20.29 -5.88 -9.82
C ILE A 57 -20.78 -4.64 -10.56
N ASP A 58 -20.30 -3.48 -10.12
CA ASP A 58 -20.51 -2.20 -10.81
C ASP A 58 -19.31 -1.95 -11.73
N CYS A 59 -19.54 -2.03 -13.05
CA CYS A 59 -18.49 -1.85 -14.04
C CYS A 59 -18.07 -0.39 -14.27
N THR A 60 -18.63 0.54 -13.50
CA THR A 60 -18.24 1.96 -13.48
C THR A 60 -17.33 2.33 -12.32
N LYS A 61 -17.17 1.42 -11.33
CA LYS A 61 -16.33 1.60 -10.15
C LYS A 61 -15.30 0.51 -10.03
N LEU A 62 -14.14 0.85 -9.44
CA LEU A 62 -13.15 -0.15 -9.10
C LEU A 62 -13.75 -1.17 -8.13
N ILE A 63 -13.40 -2.44 -8.33
CA ILE A 63 -13.80 -3.51 -7.43
C ILE A 63 -12.90 -3.45 -6.21
N SER A 64 -13.47 -3.60 -5.01
CA SER A 64 -12.69 -3.48 -3.79
C SER A 64 -11.54 -4.50 -3.72
N LYS A 65 -10.43 -4.06 -3.12
CA LYS A 65 -9.22 -4.90 -2.96
C LYS A 65 -9.52 -6.25 -2.29
N CYS A 66 -10.38 -6.28 -1.26
CA CYS A 66 -10.71 -7.52 -0.55
C CYS A 66 -11.36 -8.56 -1.47
N VAL A 67 -12.32 -8.14 -2.30
CA VAL A 67 -13.02 -9.03 -3.24
C VAL A 67 -12.06 -9.58 -4.29
N LEU A 68 -11.18 -8.73 -4.81
CA LEU A 68 -10.16 -9.12 -5.78
C LEU A 68 -9.14 -10.10 -5.19
N MET A 69 -8.63 -9.84 -3.99
CA MET A 69 -7.71 -10.74 -3.28
C MET A 69 -8.37 -12.11 -3.00
N ARG A 70 -9.64 -12.11 -2.57
CA ARG A 70 -10.40 -13.34 -2.35
C ARG A 70 -10.52 -14.16 -3.65
N ARG A 71 -10.86 -13.51 -4.76
CA ARG A 71 -10.92 -14.15 -6.09
C ARG A 71 -9.57 -14.74 -6.49
N GLU A 72 -8.49 -13.98 -6.39
CA GLU A 72 -7.15 -14.43 -6.74
C GLU A 72 -6.73 -15.67 -5.94
N MET A 73 -6.99 -15.67 -4.64
CA MET A 73 -6.64 -16.80 -3.78
C MET A 73 -7.46 -18.05 -4.05
N TYR A 74 -8.73 -17.92 -4.41
CA TYR A 74 -9.52 -19.07 -4.84
C TYR A 74 -8.99 -19.68 -6.14
N LEU A 75 -8.62 -18.86 -7.12
CA LEU A 75 -8.03 -19.33 -8.37
C LEU A 75 -6.69 -20.03 -8.11
N ALA A 76 -5.84 -19.44 -7.26
CA ALA A 76 -4.56 -20.01 -6.87
C ALA A 76 -4.68 -21.37 -6.15
N LYS A 77 -5.78 -21.63 -5.42
CA LYS A 77 -6.08 -22.93 -4.80
C LYS A 77 -6.55 -23.98 -5.81
N GLY A 78 -7.26 -23.58 -6.87
CA GLY A 78 -7.80 -24.48 -7.89
C GLY A 78 -6.77 -25.02 -8.89
N GLU A 79 -5.65 -24.33 -9.09
CA GLU A 79 -4.60 -24.69 -10.07
C GLU A 79 -3.63 -25.81 -9.60
N GLY A 80 -4.07 -26.74 -8.76
CA GLY A 80 -3.27 -27.92 -8.41
C GLY A 80 -2.01 -27.62 -7.59
N ARG A 81 -1.92 -26.44 -6.95
CA ARG A 81 -0.95 -26.19 -5.88
C ARG A 81 -1.34 -27.05 -4.68
N SER A 82 -0.77 -28.25 -4.65
CA SER A 82 -0.83 -29.23 -3.54
C SER A 82 -0.82 -28.51 -2.20
N LEU A 83 -1.68 -28.96 -1.27
CA LEU A 83 -1.61 -28.60 0.15
C LEU A 83 -0.13 -28.69 0.57
N ARG A 84 0.51 -27.53 0.71
CA ARG A 84 1.86 -27.49 1.26
C ARG A 84 1.74 -27.97 2.71
N PRO A 85 2.67 -28.81 3.19
CA PRO A 85 2.59 -29.43 4.51
C PRO A 85 2.37 -28.38 5.61
N ASP A 86 1.57 -28.74 6.62
CA ASP A 86 1.11 -27.89 7.73
C ASP A 86 2.24 -27.18 8.53
N THR A 87 3.49 -27.56 8.30
CA THR A 87 4.69 -26.98 8.93
C THR A 87 5.41 -25.92 8.09
N ALA A 88 4.95 -25.66 6.86
CA ALA A 88 5.53 -24.64 5.98
C ALA A 88 5.04 -23.23 6.38
N VAL A 89 5.81 -22.55 7.22
CA VAL A 89 5.60 -21.12 7.50
C VAL A 89 6.06 -20.32 6.28
N VAL A 90 5.16 -20.06 5.34
CA VAL A 90 5.35 -18.97 4.39
C VAL A 90 4.82 -17.72 5.06
N ASP A 91 5.69 -16.78 5.37
CA ASP A 91 5.32 -15.43 5.79
C ASP A 91 4.83 -14.65 4.55
N ASN A 92 3.71 -15.10 3.99
CA ASN A 92 3.10 -14.53 2.80
C ASN A 92 2.12 -13.43 3.21
N ASP A 93 2.62 -12.41 3.90
CA ASP A 93 1.81 -11.30 4.44
C ASP A 93 1.17 -10.39 3.35
N GLY A 94 1.35 -10.72 2.07
CA GLY A 94 0.80 -9.96 0.94
C GLY A 94 -0.55 -10.47 0.42
N ILE A 95 -0.73 -11.79 0.25
CA ILE A 95 -1.94 -12.38 -0.35
C ILE A 95 -2.43 -13.57 0.48
N TYR A 96 -3.68 -13.49 0.94
CA TYR A 96 -4.36 -14.49 1.74
C TYR A 96 -5.85 -14.53 1.38
N LEU A 97 -6.55 -15.61 1.74
CA LEU A 97 -7.98 -15.74 1.48
C LEU A 97 -8.75 -14.74 2.36
N ALA A 98 -9.06 -13.57 1.81
CA ALA A 98 -9.63 -12.47 2.57
C ALA A 98 -11.13 -12.68 2.89
N ASP A 99 -11.50 -12.40 4.14
CA ASP A 99 -12.89 -12.28 4.58
C ASP A 99 -13.35 -10.82 4.44
N CYS A 100 -14.37 -10.63 3.62
CA CYS A 100 -14.91 -9.33 3.25
C CYS A 100 -16.29 -9.13 3.86
N ASP A 101 -16.65 -7.90 4.18
CA ASP A 101 -18.02 -7.54 4.52
C ASP A 101 -18.91 -7.42 3.27
N ASN A 102 -20.18 -7.07 3.47
CA ASN A 102 -21.16 -6.96 2.38
C ASN A 102 -20.88 -5.82 1.40
N ASN A 103 -20.05 -4.85 1.79
CA ASN A 103 -19.61 -3.75 0.93
C ASN A 103 -18.28 -4.07 0.24
N GLY A 104 -17.74 -5.27 0.46
CA GLY A 104 -16.46 -5.70 -0.07
C GLY A 104 -15.26 -5.09 0.68
N ALA A 105 -15.44 -4.47 1.84
CA ALA A 105 -14.33 -4.02 2.67
C ALA A 105 -13.75 -5.19 3.48
N PHE A 106 -12.49 -5.08 3.88
CA PHE A 106 -11.89 -6.08 4.77
C PHE A 106 -12.59 -6.07 6.13
N LYS A 107 -12.99 -7.25 6.62
CA LYS A 107 -13.28 -7.37 8.04
C LYS A 107 -11.99 -7.15 8.84
N ALA A 108 -12.09 -6.41 9.93
CA ALA A 108 -10.92 -6.04 10.74
C ALA A 108 -10.14 -7.26 11.25
N ARG A 109 -10.86 -8.35 11.57
CA ARG A 109 -10.28 -9.66 11.91
C ARG A 109 -10.26 -10.56 10.68
N GLN A 110 -9.09 -11.09 10.36
CA GLN A 110 -8.87 -12.10 9.33
C GLN A 110 -8.41 -13.39 10.00
N CYS A 111 -8.82 -14.53 9.47
CA CYS A 111 -8.44 -15.84 9.99
C CYS A 111 -8.08 -16.77 8.84
N ASN A 112 -7.16 -17.68 9.08
CA ASN A 112 -6.93 -18.80 8.17
C ASN A 112 -7.98 -19.91 8.39
N GLU A 113 -7.91 -21.00 7.62
CA GLU A 113 -8.83 -22.14 7.72
C GLU A 113 -8.71 -22.96 9.02
N THR A 114 -7.75 -22.60 9.88
CA THR A 114 -7.53 -23.24 11.19
C THR A 114 -8.11 -22.36 12.31
N ASP A 115 -7.31 -22.03 13.32
CA ASP A 115 -7.68 -21.18 14.46
C ASP A 115 -6.81 -19.93 14.59
N THR A 116 -6.00 -19.63 13.57
CA THR A 116 -5.08 -18.50 13.59
C THR A 116 -5.71 -17.27 12.96
N CYS A 117 -5.82 -16.20 13.74
CA CYS A 117 -6.40 -14.93 13.33
C CYS A 117 -5.43 -13.76 13.54
N TRP A 118 -5.62 -12.68 12.81
CA TRP A 118 -4.87 -11.43 12.95
C TRP A 118 -5.76 -10.24 12.58
N CYS A 119 -5.38 -9.05 13.02
CA CYS A 119 -6.01 -7.81 12.63
C CYS A 119 -5.36 -7.19 11.39
N VAL A 120 -6.19 -6.65 10.50
CA VAL A 120 -5.78 -5.94 9.28
C VAL A 120 -6.32 -4.53 9.22
N ASN A 121 -5.67 -3.66 8.44
CA ASN A 121 -6.17 -2.32 8.13
C ASN A 121 -7.19 -2.34 6.99
N SER A 122 -7.72 -1.16 6.65
CA SER A 122 -8.63 -1.02 5.52
C SER A 122 -8.01 -1.41 4.17
N ALA A 123 -6.68 -1.50 4.07
CA ALA A 123 -5.96 -2.00 2.90
C ALA A 123 -5.71 -3.53 2.93
N GLY A 124 -6.18 -4.24 3.97
CA GLY A 124 -5.96 -5.68 4.14
C GLY A 124 -4.58 -6.05 4.65
N VAL A 125 -3.76 -5.09 5.09
CA VAL A 125 -2.41 -5.34 5.58
C VAL A 125 -2.45 -5.67 7.06
N ARG A 126 -1.74 -6.73 7.45
CA ARG A 126 -1.63 -7.20 8.85
C ARG A 126 -0.98 -6.13 9.72
N ARG A 127 -1.57 -5.87 10.89
CA ARG A 127 -1.06 -4.92 11.90
C ARG A 127 -0.80 -5.53 13.28
N THR A 128 -0.96 -6.84 13.42
CA THR A 128 -0.85 -7.53 14.72
C THR A 128 -0.16 -8.87 14.55
N GLU A 129 0.32 -9.42 15.67
CA GLU A 129 0.69 -10.83 15.72
C GLU A 129 -0.48 -11.75 15.39
N LYS A 130 -0.15 -12.96 14.97
CA LYS A 130 -1.12 -14.03 14.77
C LYS A 130 -1.50 -14.61 16.14
N GLY A 131 -2.80 -14.68 16.41
CA GLY A 131 -3.38 -15.16 17.67
C GLY A 131 -4.57 -16.09 17.46
N GLY A 132 -5.28 -16.40 18.54
CA GLY A 132 -6.45 -17.29 18.50
C GLY A 132 -7.75 -16.61 18.03
N LYS A 133 -8.83 -17.39 17.92
CA LYS A 133 -10.15 -16.92 17.48
C LYS A 133 -10.74 -15.78 18.32
N ASP A 134 -10.41 -15.69 19.60
CA ASP A 134 -10.94 -14.65 20.49
C ASP A 134 -10.24 -13.27 20.34
N TRP A 135 -9.32 -13.16 19.39
CA TRP A 135 -8.59 -11.92 19.13
C TRP A 135 -9.55 -10.82 18.68
N LYS A 136 -9.59 -9.71 19.44
CA LYS A 136 -10.45 -8.56 19.15
C LYS A 136 -9.73 -7.62 18.20
N CYS A 137 -10.38 -7.28 17.10
CA CYS A 137 -9.85 -6.36 16.11
C CYS A 137 -10.79 -5.18 15.91
N GLU A 138 -10.25 -3.98 16.04
CA GLU A 138 -10.95 -2.75 15.67
C GLU A 138 -10.64 -2.39 14.22
N PRO A 139 -11.63 -1.86 13.46
CA PRO A 139 -11.37 -1.26 12.16
C PRO A 139 -10.39 -0.10 12.29
N VAL A 140 -9.38 -0.08 11.41
CA VAL A 140 -8.41 1.02 11.33
C VAL A 140 -8.20 1.39 9.88
N ARG A 141 -8.32 2.69 9.62
CA ARG A 141 -8.17 3.30 8.32
C ARG A 141 -6.70 3.46 7.96
N THR A 142 -6.35 3.01 6.77
CA THR A 142 -5.14 3.45 6.07
C THR A 142 -5.45 4.80 5.43
N PHE A 143 -4.84 5.86 5.95
CA PHE A 143 -5.13 7.24 5.50
C PHE A 143 -4.08 7.77 4.53
N TRP A 144 -2.88 7.19 4.53
CA TRP A 144 -1.79 7.54 3.63
C TRP A 144 -1.15 6.27 3.06
N ILE A 145 -0.95 6.26 1.74
CA ILE A 145 -0.19 5.24 1.02
C ILE A 145 0.94 5.94 0.27
N GLN A 146 2.17 5.46 0.47
CA GLN A 146 3.32 5.89 -0.32
C GLN A 146 3.68 4.79 -1.31
N ILE A 147 3.66 5.12 -2.60
CA ILE A 147 4.07 4.22 -3.68
C ILE A 147 5.45 4.65 -4.16
N GLU A 148 6.41 3.75 -4.10
CA GLU A 148 7.76 3.93 -4.64
C GLU A 148 7.90 3.18 -5.96
N LEU A 149 8.22 3.90 -7.03
CA LEU A 149 8.51 3.33 -8.34
C LEU A 149 10.00 3.45 -8.62
N LYS A 150 10.68 2.32 -8.82
CA LYS A 150 12.06 2.32 -9.30
C LYS A 150 12.05 2.50 -10.82
N GLU A 151 12.68 3.56 -11.26
CA GLU A 151 12.80 3.92 -12.67
C GLU A 151 14.13 3.37 -13.23
N ASN A 152 14.07 2.76 -14.42
CA ASN A 152 15.23 2.11 -15.07
C ASN A 152 15.87 2.99 -16.15
N GLY A 153 15.39 4.21 -16.34
CA GLY A 153 15.80 5.10 -17.39
C GLY A 153 17.00 5.95 -17.00
N ASN A 154 17.77 6.31 -18.02
CA ASN A 154 18.80 7.34 -17.92
C ASN A 154 18.26 8.72 -18.32
N ALA A 155 16.94 8.87 -18.46
CA ALA A 155 16.32 10.08 -18.95
C ALA A 155 16.16 11.09 -17.81
N GLU A 156 16.57 12.34 -18.04
CA GLU A 156 16.31 13.44 -17.12
C GLU A 156 14.80 13.72 -17.11
N LEU A 157 14.13 13.30 -16.04
CA LEU A 157 12.69 13.51 -15.85
C LEU A 157 12.44 14.91 -15.29
N ALA A 158 11.78 15.76 -16.08
CA ALA A 158 11.31 17.05 -15.59
C ALA A 158 10.22 16.85 -14.53
N LEU A 159 10.50 17.19 -13.28
CA LEU A 159 9.59 16.98 -12.15
C LEU A 159 8.17 17.54 -12.41
N PRO A 160 7.97 18.76 -12.97
CA PRO A 160 6.62 19.25 -13.25
C PRO A 160 5.82 18.39 -14.23
N ALA A 161 6.47 17.90 -15.30
CA ALA A 161 5.85 17.02 -16.29
C ALA A 161 5.53 15.65 -15.68
N LEU A 162 6.44 15.12 -14.85
CA LEU A 162 6.23 13.88 -14.10
C LEU A 162 5.03 13.99 -13.15
N LYS A 163 4.96 15.06 -12.35
CA LYS A 163 3.83 15.36 -11.45
C LYS A 163 2.51 15.34 -12.21
N GLN A 164 2.46 16.07 -13.32
CA GLN A 164 1.25 16.16 -14.14
C GLN A 164 0.88 14.81 -14.76
N ALA A 165 1.85 14.07 -15.31
CA ALA A 165 1.62 12.79 -15.94
C ALA A 165 1.03 11.77 -14.97
N ILE A 166 1.65 11.62 -13.79
CA ILE A 166 1.20 10.66 -12.76
C ILE A 166 -0.18 11.04 -12.22
N THR A 167 -0.40 12.30 -11.84
CA THR A 167 -1.70 12.74 -11.31
C THR A 167 -2.82 12.50 -12.32
N LYS A 168 -2.59 12.85 -13.60
CA LYS A 168 -3.56 12.61 -14.67
C LYS A 168 -3.79 11.12 -14.94
N THR A 169 -2.74 10.31 -14.95
CA THR A 169 -2.88 8.86 -15.14
C THR A 169 -3.70 8.25 -14.01
N ILE A 170 -3.40 8.60 -12.75
CA ILE A 170 -4.12 8.10 -11.59
C ILE A 170 -5.59 8.51 -11.63
N SER A 171 -5.87 9.78 -11.91
CA SER A 171 -7.23 10.29 -11.96
C SER A 171 -8.04 9.71 -13.12
N LYS A 172 -7.48 9.72 -14.34
CA LYS A 172 -8.17 9.21 -15.53
C LYS A 172 -8.39 7.70 -15.50
N ARG A 173 -7.39 6.93 -15.04
CA ARG A 173 -7.44 5.46 -15.09
C ARG A 173 -8.20 4.86 -13.91
N TYR A 174 -7.99 5.40 -12.70
CA TYR A 174 -8.52 4.81 -11.48
C TYR A 174 -9.68 5.61 -10.88
N GLY A 175 -9.98 6.80 -11.40
CA GLY A 175 -11.08 7.64 -10.91
C GLY A 175 -10.79 8.33 -9.57
N LEU A 176 -9.55 8.31 -9.09
CA LEU A 176 -9.17 9.01 -7.87
C LEU A 176 -9.16 10.52 -8.13
N LYS A 177 -9.78 11.29 -7.23
CA LYS A 177 -9.75 12.75 -7.31
C LYS A 177 -8.32 13.25 -7.12
N GLU A 178 -7.90 14.21 -7.94
CA GLU A 178 -6.50 14.70 -7.96
C GLU A 178 -6.04 15.26 -6.61
N ASN A 179 -6.96 15.80 -5.80
CA ASN A 179 -6.67 16.32 -4.45
C ASN A 179 -6.20 15.24 -3.45
N HIS A 180 -6.38 13.95 -3.77
CA HIS A 180 -5.86 12.83 -2.99
C HIS A 180 -4.45 12.40 -3.41
N VAL A 181 -3.92 12.92 -4.52
CA VAL A 181 -2.51 12.80 -4.90
C VAL A 181 -1.78 13.99 -4.27
N LYS A 182 -1.19 13.80 -3.08
CA LYS A 182 -0.69 14.91 -2.26
C LYS A 182 0.69 15.38 -2.67
N ASP A 183 1.60 14.45 -2.92
CA ASP A 183 2.92 14.80 -3.40
C ASP A 183 3.49 13.72 -4.31
N ILE A 184 4.40 14.16 -5.17
CA ILE A 184 5.15 13.32 -6.09
C ILE A 184 6.60 13.83 -6.06
N GLU A 185 7.54 12.99 -5.64
CA GLU A 185 8.96 13.33 -5.63
C GLU A 185 9.72 12.45 -6.61
N TYR A 186 10.83 12.97 -7.14
CA TYR A 186 11.77 12.18 -7.94
C TYR A 186 13.18 12.38 -7.42
N LYS A 187 13.80 11.30 -6.94
CA LYS A 187 15.14 11.33 -6.36
C LYS A 187 15.79 9.96 -6.48
N ASP A 188 17.08 9.92 -6.80
CA ASP A 188 17.89 8.68 -6.84
C ASP A 188 17.28 7.57 -7.73
N SER A 189 16.68 7.94 -8.87
CA SER A 189 15.94 7.04 -9.77
C SER A 189 14.68 6.41 -9.16
N TYR A 190 14.14 6.99 -8.08
CA TYR A 190 12.87 6.62 -7.50
C TYR A 190 11.85 7.73 -7.67
N VAL A 191 10.64 7.35 -8.08
CA VAL A 191 9.46 8.21 -8.01
C VAL A 191 8.66 7.84 -6.77
N PHE A 192 8.46 8.79 -5.87
CA PHE A 192 7.65 8.64 -4.67
C PHE A 192 6.29 9.28 -4.93
N ILE A 193 5.20 8.59 -4.67
CA ILE A 193 3.83 9.08 -4.87
C ILE A 193 3.06 8.92 -3.57
N ASP A 194 2.62 10.03 -3.00
CA ASP A 194 1.83 10.05 -1.76
C ASP A 194 0.34 10.20 -2.07
N LEU A 195 -0.43 9.16 -1.75
CA LEU A 195 -1.88 9.16 -1.78
C LEU A 195 -2.44 9.35 -0.38
N VAL A 196 -3.23 10.40 -0.14
CA VAL A 196 -3.81 10.68 1.19
C VAL A 196 -5.32 10.90 1.09
N GLN A 197 -6.06 10.13 1.89
CA GLN A 197 -7.52 10.18 1.97
C GLN A 197 -7.97 9.75 3.37
N ASN A 198 -8.35 10.73 4.18
CA ASN A 198 -8.88 10.51 5.52
C ASN A 198 -10.29 9.90 5.47
N SER A 199 -10.69 9.27 6.58
CA SER A 199 -12.03 8.70 6.73
C SER A 199 -13.16 9.71 6.54
N THR A 200 -12.94 10.98 6.91
CA THR A 200 -13.89 12.09 6.78
C THR A 200 -14.02 12.66 5.36
N GLU A 201 -13.01 12.45 4.52
CA GLU A 201 -12.96 13.01 3.15
C GLU A 201 -13.59 12.06 2.12
N LYS A 202 -13.78 10.79 2.47
CA LYS A 202 -14.35 9.77 1.59
C LYS A 202 -15.87 9.84 1.61
N THR A 203 -16.49 10.20 0.48
CA THR A 203 -17.95 10.17 0.33
C THR A 203 -18.42 8.88 -0.34
N ALA A 204 -19.73 8.59 -0.25
CA ALA A 204 -20.31 7.41 -0.87
C ALA A 204 -20.13 7.46 -2.41
N GLY A 205 -19.46 6.46 -2.96
CA GLY A 205 -19.15 6.38 -4.39
C GLY A 205 -17.77 6.90 -4.78
N ASP A 206 -17.03 7.52 -3.86
CA ASP A 206 -15.63 7.86 -4.08
C ASP A 206 -14.75 6.60 -4.10
N VAL A 207 -13.75 6.63 -4.99
CA VAL A 207 -12.70 5.62 -5.07
C VAL A 207 -11.79 5.71 -3.85
N ASP A 208 -11.42 4.56 -3.31
CA ASP A 208 -10.52 4.45 -2.17
C ASP A 208 -9.06 4.43 -2.60
N ILE A 209 -8.17 5.14 -1.89
CA ILE A 209 -6.72 5.09 -2.17
C ILE A 209 -6.15 3.67 -2.10
N THR A 210 -6.74 2.79 -1.28
CA THR A 210 -6.33 1.38 -1.16
C THR A 210 -6.65 0.56 -2.42
N GLU A 211 -7.72 0.89 -3.13
CA GLU A 211 -8.10 0.28 -4.40
C GLU A 211 -7.18 0.75 -5.51
N VAL A 212 -6.91 2.06 -5.57
CA VAL A 212 -5.98 2.67 -6.53
C VAL A 212 -4.60 2.05 -6.43
N ALA A 213 -4.05 1.95 -5.21
CA ALA A 213 -2.74 1.37 -4.98
C ALA A 213 -2.68 -0.09 -5.44
N TYR A 214 -3.74 -0.87 -5.21
CA TYR A 214 -3.80 -2.27 -5.64
C TYR A 214 -3.90 -2.40 -7.17
N TYR A 215 -4.77 -1.65 -7.83
CA TYR A 215 -4.89 -1.68 -9.29
C TYR A 215 -3.59 -1.23 -9.96
N MET A 216 -2.96 -0.18 -9.45
CA MET A 216 -1.69 0.33 -9.95
C MET A 216 -0.55 -0.68 -9.76
N GLU A 217 -0.49 -1.36 -8.61
CA GLU A 217 0.47 -2.44 -8.38
C GLU A 217 0.34 -3.56 -9.42
N ARG A 218 -0.89 -3.99 -9.68
CA ARG A 218 -1.20 -5.04 -10.65
C ARG A 218 -0.86 -4.61 -12.07
N ASP A 219 -1.18 -3.38 -12.43
CA ASP A 219 -0.83 -2.81 -13.73
C ASP A 219 0.70 -2.80 -13.96
N ILE A 220 1.48 -2.34 -12.98
CA ILE A 220 2.94 -2.28 -13.07
C ILE A 220 3.56 -3.69 -13.16
N LYS A 221 2.97 -4.67 -12.46
CA LYS A 221 3.42 -6.07 -12.50
C LYS A 221 3.01 -6.82 -13.79
N GLY A 222 2.32 -6.16 -14.72
CA GLY A 222 1.81 -6.79 -15.94
C GLY A 222 0.58 -7.69 -15.71
N GLU A 223 -0.06 -7.55 -14.56
CA GLU A 223 -1.22 -8.33 -14.10
C GLU A 223 -2.49 -7.46 -14.08
N SER A 224 -2.58 -6.48 -14.99
CA SER A 224 -3.69 -5.52 -15.12
C SER A 224 -5.03 -6.22 -15.00
N LEU A 225 -5.89 -5.68 -14.13
CA LEU A 225 -7.26 -6.15 -13.93
C LEU A 225 -8.24 -5.51 -14.91
N LEU A 226 -7.85 -4.39 -15.53
CA LEU A 226 -8.67 -3.65 -16.48
C LEU A 226 -8.59 -4.27 -17.89
N PRO A 227 -9.61 -4.06 -18.75
CA PRO A 227 -9.60 -4.51 -20.14
C PRO A 227 -8.34 -4.09 -20.92
N SER A 228 -7.88 -4.94 -21.84
CA SER A 228 -6.64 -4.76 -22.61
C SER A 228 -6.62 -3.52 -23.50
N GLU A 229 -7.80 -3.04 -23.91
CA GLU A 229 -8.00 -1.78 -24.63
C GLU A 229 -7.46 -0.58 -23.83
N ASN A 230 -7.43 -0.71 -22.50
CA ASN A 230 -6.93 0.28 -21.56
C ASN A 230 -5.53 -0.13 -21.09
N LYS A 231 -4.54 -0.07 -21.98
CA LYS A 231 -3.14 -0.35 -21.65
C LYS A 231 -2.62 0.64 -20.59
N PHE A 232 -1.96 0.14 -19.55
CA PHE A 232 -1.34 1.00 -18.55
C PHE A 232 -0.03 1.57 -19.07
N GLU A 233 0.04 2.90 -19.17
CA GLU A 233 1.26 3.64 -19.49
C GLU A 233 1.25 4.99 -18.75
N ILE A 234 2.42 5.39 -18.22
CA ILE A 234 2.64 6.74 -17.71
C ILE A 234 3.50 7.47 -18.74
N LEU A 235 2.92 8.45 -19.42
CA LEU A 235 3.60 9.22 -20.45
C LEU A 235 4.09 10.55 -19.88
N VAL A 236 5.41 10.69 -19.71
CA VAL A 236 6.08 11.93 -19.30
C VAL A 236 6.60 12.62 -20.55
N ASP A 237 6.05 13.79 -20.89
CA ASP A 237 6.34 14.52 -22.14
C ASP A 237 6.25 13.63 -23.40
N GLY A 238 5.25 12.74 -23.42
CA GLY A 238 5.00 11.82 -24.53
C GLY A 238 5.90 10.58 -24.56
N LYS A 239 6.84 10.42 -23.61
CA LYS A 239 7.68 9.22 -23.48
C LYS A 239 7.18 8.32 -22.35
N PRO A 240 7.12 6.99 -22.55
CA PRO A 240 6.71 6.08 -21.49
C PRO A 240 7.77 6.01 -20.38
N LEU A 241 7.32 6.13 -19.14
CA LEU A 241 8.13 5.94 -17.94
C LEU A 241 8.47 4.45 -17.79
N SER A 242 9.76 4.11 -17.73
CA SER A 242 10.21 2.72 -17.58
C SER A 242 10.30 2.36 -16.10
N ILE A 243 9.34 1.55 -15.62
CA ILE A 243 9.25 1.14 -14.23
C ILE A 243 9.77 -0.29 -14.09
N GLU A 244 10.80 -0.49 -13.28
CA GLU A 244 11.39 -1.80 -12.99
C GLU A 244 10.71 -2.49 -11.79
N GLN A 245 10.42 -1.69 -10.76
CA GLN A 245 9.93 -2.20 -9.48
C GLN A 245 8.93 -1.23 -8.87
N VAL A 246 7.95 -1.79 -8.16
CA VAL A 246 7.02 -1.05 -7.29
C VAL A 246 7.13 -1.55 -5.85
N LYS A 247 7.15 -0.63 -4.90
CA LYS A 247 6.94 -0.91 -3.47
C LYS A 247 5.82 -0.01 -2.95
N ILE A 248 5.02 -0.53 -2.02
CA ILE A 248 3.88 0.21 -1.47
C ILE A 248 3.95 0.13 0.05
N PHE A 249 3.93 1.30 0.67
CA PHE A 249 3.92 1.48 2.12
C PHE A 249 2.57 2.01 2.55
N TYR A 250 2.03 1.44 3.62
CA TYR A 250 0.70 1.76 4.13
C TYR A 250 0.83 2.41 5.52
N MET A 251 0.18 3.55 5.70
CA MET A 251 0.21 4.33 6.93
C MET A 251 -1.20 4.47 7.48
N ASP A 252 -1.35 4.04 8.73
CA ASP A 252 -2.64 3.83 9.38
C ASP A 252 -2.89 4.89 10.46
N GLU A 253 -4.17 5.19 10.72
CA GLU A 253 -4.58 6.14 11.77
C GLU A 253 -4.14 5.68 13.18
N LYS A 254 -3.90 4.38 13.36
CA LYS A 254 -3.36 3.80 14.60
C LYS A 254 -2.07 3.02 14.27
N PRO A 255 -1.04 3.11 15.12
CA PRO A 255 0.19 2.33 14.93
C PRO A 255 -0.10 0.82 14.98
N PRO A 256 0.71 -0.01 14.31
CA PRO A 256 0.57 -1.46 14.41
C PRO A 256 0.98 -1.98 15.80
N GLU A 257 0.34 -3.07 16.20
CA GLU A 257 0.50 -3.71 17.50
C GLU A 257 1.26 -5.04 17.34
N PHE A 258 2.55 -4.94 17.01
CA PHE A 258 3.46 -6.09 17.01
C PHE A 258 4.17 -6.20 18.34
N SER A 259 4.27 -7.41 18.88
CA SER A 259 4.96 -7.63 20.14
C SER A 259 6.44 -7.82 19.85
N MET A 260 7.32 -7.04 20.50
CA MET A 260 8.80 -7.15 20.41
C MET A 260 9.36 -8.50 20.93
N LYS A 261 8.53 -9.53 21.13
CA LYS A 261 8.90 -10.87 21.60
C LYS A 261 9.87 -11.60 20.67
N HIS A 262 10.06 -11.11 19.45
CA HIS A 262 11.01 -11.68 18.47
C HIS A 262 12.45 -11.17 18.60
N LEU A 263 12.79 -10.38 19.63
CA LEU A 263 14.19 -10.28 20.07
C LEU A 263 14.63 -11.65 20.58
N THR A 264 15.25 -12.43 19.70
CA THR A 264 15.79 -13.75 20.06
C THR A 264 16.69 -13.60 21.28
N PRO A 265 16.69 -14.56 22.22
CA PRO A 265 17.52 -14.50 23.43
C PRO A 265 19.00 -14.20 23.13
N GLY A 266 19.48 -14.61 21.95
CA GLY A 266 20.82 -14.31 21.46
C GLY A 266 21.09 -12.81 21.27
N VAL A 267 20.14 -12.03 20.76
CA VAL A 267 20.30 -10.58 20.58
C VAL A 267 20.37 -9.88 21.93
N ILE A 268 19.53 -10.29 22.88
CA ILE A 268 19.56 -9.74 24.25
C ILE A 268 20.89 -10.10 24.94
N ALA A 269 21.36 -11.34 24.82
CA ALA A 269 22.64 -11.77 25.39
C ALA A 269 23.82 -10.96 24.83
N VAL A 270 23.84 -10.71 23.51
CA VAL A 270 24.89 -9.89 22.88
C VAL A 270 24.84 -8.45 23.40
N ILE A 271 23.66 -7.83 23.47
CA ILE A 271 23.51 -6.47 23.99
C ILE A 271 24.03 -6.37 25.43
N VAL A 272 23.68 -7.33 26.29
CA VAL A 272 24.13 -7.34 27.69
C VAL A 272 25.67 -7.44 27.77
N VAL A 273 26.29 -8.32 27.00
CA VAL A 273 27.76 -8.47 26.97
C VAL A 273 28.45 -7.18 26.51
N VAL A 274 27.93 -6.53 25.47
CA VAL A 274 28.48 -5.26 24.96
C VAL A 274 28.38 -4.16 26.01
N VAL A 275 27.23 -4.03 26.68
CA VAL A 275 27.05 -3.03 27.74
C VAL A 275 28.00 -3.29 28.91
N LEU A 276 28.15 -4.54 29.36
CA LEU A 276 29.08 -4.90 30.43
C LEU A 276 30.53 -4.60 30.06
N ALA A 277 30.95 -4.87 28.82
CA ALA A 277 32.29 -4.57 28.33
C ALA A 277 32.57 -3.06 28.33
N ILE A 278 31.59 -2.24 27.90
CA ILE A 278 31.70 -0.77 27.93
C ILE A 278 31.83 -0.27 29.36
N VAL A 279 30.97 -0.75 30.28
CA VAL A 279 31.01 -0.35 31.70
C VAL A 279 32.35 -0.74 32.34
N ALA A 280 32.84 -1.96 32.08
CA ALA A 280 34.15 -2.39 32.55
C ALA A 280 35.29 -1.51 31.99
N GLY A 281 35.24 -1.18 30.70
CA GLY A 281 36.20 -0.29 30.05
C GLY A 281 36.22 1.12 30.68
N ILE A 282 35.03 1.69 30.94
CA ILE A 282 34.89 2.98 31.63
C ILE A 282 35.45 2.89 33.05
N ALA A 283 35.12 1.83 33.80
CA ALA A 283 35.63 1.63 35.15
C ALA A 283 37.17 1.56 35.17
N VAL A 284 37.78 0.78 34.27
CA VAL A 284 39.25 0.70 34.14
C VAL A 284 39.85 2.06 33.81
N LEU A 285 39.25 2.83 32.89
CA LEU A 285 39.70 4.19 32.56
C LEU A 285 39.62 5.13 33.77
N VAL A 286 38.55 5.07 34.56
CA VAL A 286 38.39 5.89 35.77
C VAL A 286 39.42 5.49 36.84
N PHE A 287 39.60 4.20 37.10
CA PHE A 287 40.57 3.71 38.09
C PHE A 287 42.02 3.99 37.69
N THR A 288 42.37 3.84 36.41
CA THR A 288 43.71 4.16 35.91
C THR A 288 43.98 5.66 35.96
N ARG A 289 43.01 6.51 35.61
CA ARG A 289 43.12 7.97 35.78
C ARG A 289 43.30 8.36 37.24
N ARG A 290 42.47 7.82 38.16
CA ARG A 290 42.60 8.07 39.61
C ARG A 290 43.95 7.63 40.18
N ARG A 291 44.48 6.48 39.74
CA ARG A 291 45.82 6.02 40.16
C ARG A 291 46.94 6.88 39.60
N ARG A 292 46.82 7.38 38.36
CA ARG A 292 47.80 8.32 37.80
C ARG A 292 47.79 9.64 38.57
N THR A 293 46.64 10.26 38.80
CA THR A 293 46.57 11.51 39.59
C THR A 293 47.09 11.35 41.02
N GLY A 294 46.83 10.20 41.68
CA GLY A 294 47.40 9.91 43.00
C GLY A 294 48.94 9.70 42.99
N LYS A 295 49.53 9.23 41.89
CA LYS A 295 50.99 9.16 41.72
C LYS A 295 51.60 10.55 41.45
N TYR A 296 50.93 11.40 40.67
CA TYR A 296 51.38 12.78 40.44
C TYR A 296 51.39 13.58 41.75
N GLN A 297 50.35 13.49 42.58
CA GLN A 297 50.33 14.16 43.88
C GLN A 297 51.43 13.66 44.83
N LYS A 298 51.74 12.36 44.82
CA LYS A 298 52.85 11.82 45.63
C LYS A 298 54.23 12.23 45.13
N ALA A 299 54.41 12.40 43.81
CA ALA A 299 55.67 12.91 43.27
C ALA A 299 55.87 14.38 43.63
N GLU A 300 54.82 15.21 43.53
CA GLU A 300 54.87 16.63 43.86
C GLU A 300 55.13 16.90 45.36
N VAL A 301 54.54 16.10 46.26
CA VAL A 301 54.83 16.17 47.70
C VAL A 301 56.26 15.69 48.03
N LYS A 302 56.76 14.69 47.30
CA LYS A 302 58.15 14.22 47.47
C LYS A 302 59.16 15.26 47.00
N GLU A 303 58.93 15.90 45.84
CA GLU A 303 59.81 16.98 45.36
C GLU A 303 59.76 18.24 46.25
N MET A 304 58.60 18.60 46.80
CA MET A 304 58.52 19.68 47.80
C MET A 304 59.23 19.34 49.11
N GLY A 305 59.19 18.08 49.55
CA GLY A 305 59.93 17.61 50.73
C GLY A 305 61.45 17.60 50.52
N GLU A 306 61.91 17.22 49.33
CA GLU A 306 63.33 17.24 48.96
C GLU A 306 63.86 18.68 48.80
N MET A 307 63.06 19.62 48.26
CA MET A 307 63.41 21.04 48.22
C MET A 307 63.54 21.66 49.63
N HIS A 308 62.64 21.34 50.56
CA HIS A 308 62.74 21.84 51.94
C HIS A 308 63.99 21.32 52.66
N SER A 309 64.37 20.06 52.41
CA SER A 309 65.60 19.45 52.91
C SER A 309 66.87 20.12 52.35
N GLN A 310 66.85 20.52 51.08
CA GLN A 310 67.99 21.24 50.47
C GLN A 310 68.10 22.70 50.92
N LEU A 311 67.01 23.34 51.37
CA LEU A 311 67.03 24.71 51.91
C LEU A 311 67.42 24.80 53.39
N SER A 312 67.51 23.67 54.09
CA SER A 312 67.86 23.58 55.51
C SER A 312 69.32 23.15 55.77
N THR A 313 70.19 23.18 54.76
CA THR A 313 71.64 22.97 54.86
C THR A 313 72.35 24.22 54.36
#